data_AF-A0A3D3VNK5-F1
#
_entry.id   AF-A0A3D3VNK5-F1
#
_cell.length_a   1.000
_cell.length_b   1.000
_cell.length_c   1.000
_cell.angle_alpha   90.00
_cell.angle_beta   90.00
_cell.angle_gamma   90.00
#
_symmetry.space_group_name_H-M   'P 1'
#
loop_
_entity.id
_entity.type
_entity.pdbx_description
1 polymer ?
#
loop_
_entity_poly.entity_id
_entity_poly.type
_entity_poly.pdbx_seq_one_letter_code
_entity_poly.pdbx_strand_id
1 'polypeptide(L)'
;DIGTVGVAGTVSYDNGLYTLAGSGADIEGAADAFRYVYQAANGDVTIVARVATQLNTDYWAKTGVMIRESTAAGSINAAVLVTPEGGVVFQRRSSTNGETANSRVQGLTAPHWVKLVRTGNRFSAYQSVDGVTWSQID
;
A
#
# COMPACT_ATOMS: atom_id res chain seq x y z
N ASP A 1 -9.17 -11.26 1.60
CA ASP A 1 -9.39 -10.05 0.79
C ASP A 1 -10.10 -9.03 1.65
N ILE A 2 -10.00 -7.75 1.30
CA ILE A 2 -10.76 -6.65 1.92
C ILE A 2 -11.87 -6.23 0.95
N GLY A 3 -13.06 -5.96 1.49
CA GLY A 3 -14.21 -5.51 0.70
C GLY A 3 -14.77 -6.56 -0.26
N THR A 4 -15.60 -6.11 -1.18
CA THR A 4 -16.22 -6.95 -2.21
C THR A 4 -15.31 -7.01 -3.44
N VAL A 5 -14.76 -8.19 -3.72
CA VAL A 5 -13.87 -8.43 -4.87
C VAL A 5 -14.54 -9.35 -5.89
N GLY A 6 -14.28 -9.12 -7.18
CA GLY A 6 -14.86 -9.95 -8.26
C GLY A 6 -14.20 -11.33 -8.41
N VAL A 7 -12.93 -11.42 -8.05
CA VAL A 7 -12.12 -12.66 -8.05
C VAL A 7 -11.35 -12.73 -6.74
N ALA A 8 -11.43 -13.87 -6.04
CA ALA A 8 -10.65 -14.09 -4.83
C ALA A 8 -9.15 -14.00 -5.12
N GLY A 9 -8.43 -13.20 -4.34
CA GLY A 9 -7.00 -13.04 -4.52
C GLY A 9 -6.20 -14.24 -4.00
N THR A 10 -4.99 -14.39 -4.51
CA THR A 10 -4.05 -15.43 -4.08
C THR A 10 -2.82 -14.81 -3.43
N VAL A 11 -2.15 -15.61 -2.60
CA VAL A 11 -0.85 -15.27 -2.03
C VAL A 11 0.01 -16.52 -2.03
N SER A 12 1.26 -16.38 -2.45
CA SER A 12 2.33 -17.31 -2.09
C SER A 12 3.47 -16.54 -1.43
N TYR A 13 4.21 -17.24 -0.57
CA TYR A 13 5.41 -16.75 0.05
C TYR A 13 6.51 -17.79 -0.13
N ASP A 14 7.62 -17.38 -0.72
CA ASP A 14 8.79 -18.22 -0.90
C ASP A 14 10.07 -17.38 -0.73
N ASN A 15 10.98 -17.85 0.12
CA ASN A 15 12.30 -17.25 0.35
C ASN A 15 12.32 -15.70 0.47
N GLY A 16 11.39 -15.12 1.25
CA GLY A 16 11.31 -13.66 1.44
C GLY A 16 10.53 -12.89 0.37
N LEU A 17 10.06 -13.55 -0.69
CA LEU A 17 9.24 -12.97 -1.74
C LEU A 17 7.77 -13.31 -1.52
N TYR A 18 6.94 -12.28 -1.42
CA TYR A 18 5.49 -12.44 -1.54
C TYR A 18 5.06 -12.23 -3.00
N THR A 19 4.30 -13.19 -3.53
CA THR A 19 3.61 -13.05 -4.81
C THR A 19 2.12 -12.98 -4.55
N LEU A 20 1.48 -11.90 -4.97
CA LEU A 20 0.06 -11.66 -4.77
C LEU A 20 -0.63 -11.51 -6.12
N ALA A 21 -1.82 -12.11 -6.24
CA ALA A 21 -2.80 -11.71 -7.23
C ALA A 21 -4.02 -11.16 -6.50
N GLY A 22 -4.51 -10.01 -6.95
CA GLY A 22 -5.68 -9.36 -6.36
C GLY A 22 -6.63 -8.88 -7.43
N SER A 23 -7.91 -8.78 -7.06
CA SER A 23 -8.90 -8.00 -7.77
C SER A 23 -9.58 -7.06 -6.78
N GLY A 24 -10.44 -6.18 -7.28
CA GLY A 24 -11.20 -5.26 -6.45
C GLY A 24 -11.46 -3.96 -7.18
N ALA A 25 -12.21 -3.07 -6.53
CA ALA A 25 -12.64 -1.80 -7.12
C ALA A 25 -11.54 -0.73 -7.03
N ASP A 26 -11.02 -0.45 -5.83
CA ASP A 26 -9.83 0.38 -5.59
C ASP A 26 -9.45 0.36 -4.10
N ILE A 27 -8.36 1.04 -3.74
CA ILE A 27 -8.03 1.51 -2.39
C ILE A 27 -8.26 3.03 -2.35
N GLU A 28 -9.52 3.46 -2.41
CA GLU A 28 -9.89 4.86 -2.55
C GLU A 28 -11.27 5.14 -1.92
N GLY A 29 -11.63 6.41 -1.75
CA GLY A 29 -12.94 6.83 -1.26
C GLY A 29 -13.27 6.24 0.11
N ALA A 30 -14.54 5.90 0.33
CA ALA A 30 -15.07 5.42 1.61
C ALA A 30 -14.95 3.90 1.85
N ALA A 31 -14.63 3.10 0.84
CA ALA A 31 -14.59 1.64 0.98
C ALA A 31 -13.57 1.02 0.01
N ASP A 32 -12.63 0.27 0.56
CA ASP A 32 -11.60 -0.44 -0.20
C ASP A 32 -12.08 -1.81 -0.66
N ALA A 33 -11.58 -2.25 -1.81
CA ALA A 33 -11.68 -3.62 -2.27
C ALA A 33 -10.34 -4.04 -2.89
N PHE A 34 -9.61 -4.94 -2.23
CA PHE A 34 -8.26 -5.36 -2.64
C PHE A 34 -7.77 -6.63 -1.93
N ARG A 35 -6.62 -7.16 -2.36
CA ARG A 35 -5.92 -8.25 -1.67
C ARG A 35 -4.99 -7.71 -0.59
N TYR A 36 -5.18 -8.17 0.66
CA TYR A 36 -4.35 -7.79 1.80
C TYR A 36 -3.80 -9.03 2.51
N VAL A 37 -2.48 -9.05 2.71
CA VAL A 37 -1.77 -10.03 3.54
C VAL A 37 -1.25 -9.26 4.75
N TYR A 38 -1.53 -9.73 5.95
CA TYR A 38 -1.32 -8.93 7.15
C TYR A 38 -0.90 -9.76 8.35
N GLN A 39 -0.30 -9.07 9.30
CA GLN A 39 -0.11 -9.51 10.67
C GLN A 39 -0.50 -8.37 11.60
N ALA A 40 -0.95 -8.69 12.81
CA ALA A 40 -1.23 -7.66 13.81
C ALA A 40 0.06 -7.00 14.28
N ALA A 41 0.02 -5.68 14.48
CA ALA A 41 1.14 -4.93 15.04
C ALA A 41 0.59 -3.85 15.99
N ASN A 42 1.32 -3.59 17.08
CA ASN A 42 0.95 -2.63 18.11
C ASN A 42 2.04 -1.58 18.28
N GLY A 43 1.66 -0.34 18.59
CA GLY A 43 2.59 0.76 18.81
C GLY A 43 3.30 1.22 17.54
N ASP A 44 4.56 1.61 17.69
CA ASP A 44 5.40 2.13 16.61
C ASP A 44 5.85 1.00 15.70
N VAL A 45 5.73 1.21 14.39
CA VAL A 45 5.98 0.17 13.38
C VAL A 45 6.66 0.81 12.18
N THR A 46 7.69 0.15 11.67
CA THR A 46 8.25 0.47 10.35
C THR A 46 8.09 -0.74 9.44
N ILE A 47 7.46 -0.53 8.28
CA ILE A 47 7.36 -1.53 7.22
C ILE A 47 8.21 -1.07 6.04
N VAL A 48 9.10 -1.94 5.57
CA VAL A 48 9.94 -1.70 4.40
C VAL A 48 9.74 -2.86 3.43
N ALA A 49 9.52 -2.55 2.15
CA ALA A 49 9.43 -3.56 1.11
C ALA A 49 9.97 -3.05 -0.22
N ARG A 50 10.49 -3.97 -1.04
CA ARG A 50 10.75 -3.72 -2.45
C ARG A 50 9.58 -4.27 -3.25
N VAL A 51 8.89 -3.42 -3.99
CA VAL A 51 7.97 -3.88 -5.03
C VAL A 51 8.85 -4.28 -6.21
N ALA A 52 9.11 -5.58 -6.36
CA ALA A 52 10.03 -6.09 -7.38
C ALA A 52 9.42 -6.01 -8.79
N THR A 53 8.15 -6.39 -8.91
CA THR A 53 7.40 -6.39 -10.17
C THR A 53 5.95 -6.03 -9.90
N GLN A 54 5.30 -5.42 -10.88
CA GLN A 54 3.88 -5.14 -10.87
C GLN A 54 3.35 -5.25 -12.30
N LEU A 55 2.27 -6.01 -12.51
CA LEU A 55 1.61 -6.07 -13.80
C LEU A 55 0.76 -4.79 -13.97
N ASN A 56 0.87 -4.13 -15.13
CA ASN A 56 0.02 -3.00 -15.48
C ASN A 56 -1.36 -3.50 -15.95
N THR A 57 -2.24 -3.81 -15.00
CA THR A 57 -3.66 -4.13 -15.26
C THR A 57 -4.53 -2.88 -15.36
N ASP A 58 -4.04 -1.77 -14.82
CA ASP A 58 -4.61 -0.42 -14.86
C ASP A 58 -3.49 0.57 -14.51
N TYR A 59 -3.56 1.80 -15.05
CA TYR A 59 -2.57 2.85 -14.83
C TYR A 59 -2.44 3.26 -13.34
N TRP A 60 -3.47 3.01 -12.53
CA TRP A 60 -3.51 3.13 -11.06
C TRP A 60 -3.60 1.79 -10.32
N ALA A 61 -3.17 0.68 -10.92
CA ALA A 61 -2.98 -0.56 -10.17
C ALA A 61 -2.02 -0.31 -8.99
N LYS A 62 -2.30 -0.91 -7.83
CA LYS A 62 -1.63 -0.58 -6.57
C LYS A 62 -0.93 -1.80 -5.96
N THR A 63 0.36 -1.66 -5.68
CA THR A 63 1.15 -2.67 -4.94
C THR A 63 2.05 -1.97 -3.94
N GLY A 64 2.08 -2.41 -2.69
CA GLY A 64 2.96 -1.82 -1.68
C GLY A 64 2.65 -2.26 -0.27
N VAL A 65 2.90 -1.37 0.69
CA VAL A 65 2.76 -1.64 2.13
C VAL A 65 1.67 -0.77 2.74
N MET A 66 0.97 -1.30 3.73
CA MET A 66 -0.14 -0.62 4.39
C MET A 66 -0.15 -0.92 5.90
N ILE A 67 -0.42 0.12 6.69
CA ILE A 67 -0.89 0.00 8.07
C ILE A 67 -2.38 0.36 8.07
N ARG A 68 -3.21 -0.49 8.66
CA ARG A 68 -4.66 -0.39 8.67
C ARG A 68 -5.20 -0.77 10.05
N GLU A 69 -6.22 -0.06 10.52
CA GLU A 69 -6.78 -0.29 11.85
C GLU A 69 -7.57 -1.61 11.96
N SER A 70 -8.32 -1.99 10.93
CA SER A 70 -9.11 -3.24 10.91
C SER A 70 -9.29 -3.80 9.50
N THR A 71 -9.85 -4.99 9.36
CA THR A 71 -10.15 -5.59 8.05
C THR A 71 -11.47 -5.11 7.42
N ALA A 72 -12.20 -4.19 8.06
CA ALA A 72 -13.44 -3.63 7.51
C ALA A 72 -13.14 -2.74 6.29
N ALA A 73 -13.98 -2.73 5.25
CA ALA A 73 -13.68 -2.07 3.97
C ALA A 73 -13.39 -0.56 4.07
N GLY A 74 -14.06 0.18 4.96
CA GLY A 74 -13.82 1.61 5.15
C GLY A 74 -12.86 1.97 6.28
N SER A 75 -12.01 1.05 6.73
CA SER A 75 -11.10 1.30 7.87
C SER A 75 -10.11 2.43 7.58
N ILE A 76 -9.75 3.16 8.64
CA ILE A 76 -8.62 4.09 8.69
C ILE A 76 -7.35 3.34 8.26
N ASN A 77 -6.60 3.94 7.33
CA ASN A 77 -5.38 3.34 6.81
C ASN A 77 -4.36 4.38 6.34
N ALA A 78 -3.13 3.92 6.21
CA ALA A 78 -2.02 4.62 5.59
C ALA A 78 -1.25 3.61 4.73
N ALA A 79 -1.00 3.91 3.46
CA ALA A 79 -0.38 3.00 2.51
C ALA A 79 0.62 3.71 1.61
N VAL A 80 1.77 3.08 1.37
CA VAL A 80 2.77 3.53 0.40
C VAL A 80 2.79 2.54 -0.74
N LEU A 81 2.37 3.00 -1.92
CA LEU A 81 2.00 2.17 -3.06
C LEU A 81 2.77 2.59 -4.31
N VAL A 82 3.28 1.61 -5.04
CA VAL A 82 3.80 1.78 -6.39
C VAL A 82 2.64 1.56 -7.36
N THR A 83 2.61 2.39 -8.40
CA THR A 83 1.63 2.31 -9.49
C THR A 83 2.33 2.32 -10.85
N PRO A 84 1.74 1.76 -11.91
CA PRO A 84 2.36 1.75 -13.24
C PRO A 84 2.60 3.14 -13.83
N GLU A 85 1.70 4.11 -13.63
CA GLU A 85 1.82 5.45 -14.21
C GLU A 85 1.66 6.60 -13.19
N GLY A 86 0.97 6.35 -12.08
CA GLY A 86 0.72 7.35 -11.03
C GLY A 86 1.92 7.70 -10.14
N GLY A 87 3.02 6.94 -10.24
CA GLY A 87 4.21 7.11 -9.40
C GLY A 87 4.20 6.26 -8.12
N VAL A 88 4.97 6.71 -7.12
CA VAL A 88 4.89 6.20 -5.74
C VAL A 88 4.00 7.13 -4.93
N VAL A 89 2.98 6.56 -4.30
CA VAL A 89 1.86 7.28 -3.71
C VAL A 89 1.77 6.95 -2.23
N PHE A 90 1.63 7.97 -1.40
CA PHE A 90 1.20 7.85 -0.03
C PHE A 90 -0.30 8.16 0.07
N GLN A 91 -1.10 7.10 0.23
CA GLN A 91 -2.56 7.18 0.40
C GLN A 91 -2.93 7.05 1.87
N ARG A 92 -3.91 7.84 2.33
CA ARG A 92 -4.39 7.81 3.71
C ARG A 92 -5.89 8.02 3.77
N ARG A 93 -6.56 7.30 4.67
CA ARG A 93 -7.92 7.58 5.14
C ARG A 93 -7.86 7.82 6.64
N SER A 94 -8.27 9.02 7.09
CA SER A 94 -8.15 9.45 8.50
C SER A 94 -9.40 9.21 9.34
N SER A 95 -10.52 8.84 8.73
CA SER A 95 -11.77 8.50 9.43
C SER A 95 -12.42 7.26 8.81
N THR A 96 -13.11 6.47 9.62
CA THR A 96 -13.86 5.30 9.13
C THR A 96 -14.89 5.74 8.10
N ASN A 97 -14.86 5.09 6.93
CA ASN A 97 -15.66 5.41 5.75
C ASN A 97 -15.46 6.85 5.21
N GLY A 98 -14.36 7.51 5.59
CA GLY A 98 -14.01 8.83 5.07
C GLY A 98 -13.33 8.79 3.70
N GLU A 99 -13.13 9.97 3.13
CA GLU A 99 -12.40 10.15 1.87
C GLU A 99 -10.92 9.79 2.00
N THR A 100 -10.33 9.40 0.87
CA THR A 100 -8.90 9.10 0.77
C THR A 100 -8.13 10.35 0.30
N ALA A 101 -6.97 10.59 0.92
CA ALA A 101 -6.07 11.70 0.61
C ALA A 101 -4.71 11.17 0.14
N ASN A 102 -4.11 11.84 -0.85
CA ASN A 102 -2.97 11.32 -1.60
C ASN A 102 -1.84 12.37 -1.69
N SER A 103 -0.61 11.96 -1.36
CA SER A 103 0.63 12.65 -1.73
C SER A 103 1.44 11.72 -2.65
N ARG A 104 2.14 12.23 -3.67
CA ARG A 104 2.87 11.34 -4.60
C ARG A 104 4.12 11.93 -5.20
N VAL A 105 5.05 11.05 -5.58
CA VAL A 105 6.20 11.36 -6.44
C VAL A 105 5.95 10.68 -7.79
N GLN A 106 5.79 11.49 -8.84
CA GLN A 106 5.48 11.03 -10.20
C GLN A 106 6.71 10.41 -10.89
N GLY A 107 6.48 9.61 -11.93
CA GLY A 107 7.55 9.04 -12.77
C GLY A 107 8.32 7.87 -12.14
N LEU A 108 7.95 7.44 -10.94
CA LEU A 108 8.54 6.28 -10.26
C LEU A 108 7.69 5.03 -10.47
N THR A 109 8.30 3.92 -10.86
CA THR A 109 7.61 2.64 -11.15
C THR A 109 8.39 1.46 -10.57
N ALA A 110 7.82 0.26 -10.57
CA ALA A 110 8.53 -0.93 -10.14
C ALA A 110 9.70 -1.28 -11.09
N PRO A 111 10.84 -1.78 -10.59
CA PRO A 111 11.11 -2.10 -9.19
C PRO A 111 11.41 -0.86 -8.34
N HIS A 112 10.77 -0.75 -7.17
CA HIS A 112 11.00 0.38 -6.27
C HIS A 112 10.85 0.01 -4.79
N TRP A 113 11.60 0.67 -3.91
CA TRP A 113 11.46 0.49 -2.47
C TRP A 113 10.47 1.48 -1.87
N VAL A 114 9.63 0.98 -0.98
CA VAL A 114 8.66 1.76 -0.21
C VAL A 114 8.87 1.52 1.28
N LYS A 115 8.68 2.56 2.08
CA LYS A 115 8.75 2.49 3.54
C LYS A 115 7.64 3.32 4.14
N LEU A 116 6.95 2.71 5.12
CA LEU A 116 5.92 3.35 5.93
C LEU A 116 6.32 3.25 7.40
N VAL A 117 6.39 4.40 8.06
CA VAL A 117 6.78 4.52 9.48
C VAL A 117 5.59 5.07 10.25
N ARG A 118 5.20 4.38 11.32
CA ARG A 118 4.27 4.85 12.34
C ARG A 118 5.04 5.15 13.62
N THR A 119 4.82 6.35 14.16
CA THR A 119 5.30 6.76 15.49
C THR A 119 4.15 7.44 16.23
N GLY A 120 3.59 6.77 17.23
CA GLY A 120 2.31 7.13 17.85
C GLY A 120 1.18 7.17 16.81
N ASN A 121 0.62 8.36 16.60
CA ASN A 121 -0.43 8.64 15.61
C ASN A 121 0.11 9.32 14.34
N ARG A 122 1.43 9.49 14.22
CA ARG A 122 2.06 10.07 13.03
C ARG A 122 2.49 8.96 12.07
N PHE A 123 2.20 9.17 10.80
CA PHE A 123 2.59 8.29 9.71
C PHE A 123 3.43 9.06 8.71
N SER A 124 4.61 8.54 8.38
CA SER A 124 5.51 9.09 7.38
C SER A 124 5.84 8.05 6.33
N ALA A 125 5.92 8.51 5.08
CA ALA A 125 6.10 7.69 3.90
C ALA A 125 7.40 8.06 3.19
N TYR A 126 8.12 7.03 2.74
CA TYR A 126 9.39 7.20 2.04
C TYR A 126 9.46 6.26 0.85
N GLN A 127 10.28 6.67 -0.12
CA GLN A 127 10.64 5.87 -1.29
C GLN A 127 12.16 5.79 -1.45
N SER A 128 12.64 4.76 -2.12
CA SER A 128 14.06 4.60 -2.42
C SER A 128 14.29 3.78 -3.70
N VAL A 129 15.34 4.11 -4.44
CA VAL A 129 15.80 3.33 -5.60
C VAL A 129 16.68 2.14 -5.20
N ASP A 130 17.38 2.22 -4.07
CA ASP A 130 18.43 1.29 -3.65
C ASP A 130 18.13 0.57 -2.31
N GLY A 131 17.12 1.02 -1.57
CA GLY A 131 16.78 0.53 -0.23
C GLY A 131 17.67 1.09 0.89
N VAL A 132 18.64 1.94 0.55
CA VAL A 132 19.64 2.52 1.46
C VAL A 132 19.39 4.01 1.66
N THR A 133 19.26 4.76 0.58
CA THR A 133 19.00 6.20 0.59
C THR A 133 17.51 6.46 0.45
N TRP A 134 16.90 7.08 1.45
CA TRP A 134 15.45 7.26 1.53
C TRP A 134 15.05 8.72 1.32
N SER A 135 14.13 8.96 0.39
CA SER A 135 13.49 10.27 0.20
C SER A 135 12.09 10.25 0.79
N GLN A 136 11.77 11.26 1.61
CA GLN A 136 10.44 11.40 2.21
C GLN A 136 9.43 11.89 1.17
N ILE A 137 8.23 11.31 1.23
CA ILE A 137 7.05 11.76 0.48
C ILE A 137 6.22 12.69 1.37
N ASP A 138 6.01 12.30 2.64
CA ASP A 138 5.26 13.02 3.70
C ASP A 138 5.64 12.48 5.08
#